data_AF-A0AAW6Q501-F1
#
_entry.id   AF-A0AAW6Q501-F1
#
_cell.length_a   1.000
_cell.length_b   1.000
_cell.length_c   1.000
_cell.angle_alpha   90.00
_cell.angle_beta   90.00
_cell.angle_gamma   90.00
#
_symmetry.space_group_name_H-M   'P 1'
#
loop_
_entity.id
_entity.type
_entity.pdbx_description
1 polymer ?
#
loop_
_entity_poly.entity_id
_entity_poly.type
_entity_poly.pdbx_seq_one_letter_code
_entity_poly.pdbx_strand_id
1 'polypeptide(L)'
;MQVFTLSRDEALKIIKNPEFLQGKILDLSSFNFQEIADFAFSGMNLAIKKLILPNSLLKIGESAFMLNKIEEVVFGPNVEIILDSAFESNLIKNIKIPEKVTVLNSSVFANNQIENLVIPEWVSQIKSDSFADNAIQTIKFNSNKINVDIYSFVGNSPKKIDIFGEFSFKNESKLLNFYKVKFDFFKNFDKFENNFKIIVENFEVSQIFLSFNWENLETINLISPHFQTEKELEIFINKSKIDKNLHFEGSGPDFLKKTLKIC
;
A
#
# COMPACT_ATOMS: atom_id res chain seq x y z
N MET A 1 -24.96 -16.98 -16.93
CA MET A 1 -25.69 -16.05 -16.05
C MET A 1 -25.32 -14.65 -16.53
N GLN A 2 -26.30 -13.79 -16.81
CA GLN A 2 -26.04 -12.45 -17.34
C GLN A 2 -25.44 -11.59 -16.22
N VAL A 3 -24.25 -11.06 -16.45
CA VAL A 3 -23.60 -10.12 -15.53
C VAL A 3 -24.29 -8.76 -15.69
N PHE A 4 -24.80 -8.20 -14.59
CA PHE A 4 -25.39 -6.86 -14.61
C PHE A 4 -24.28 -5.82 -14.44
N THR A 5 -23.97 -5.09 -15.51
CA THR A 5 -22.89 -4.09 -15.53
C THR A 5 -23.48 -2.68 -15.58
N LEU A 6 -23.06 -1.82 -14.66
CA LEU A 6 -23.38 -0.39 -14.69
C LEU A 6 -22.54 0.32 -15.77
N SER A 7 -23.21 0.82 -16.79
CA SER A 7 -22.63 1.59 -17.89
C SER A 7 -22.43 3.07 -17.54
N ARG A 8 -21.66 3.78 -18.38
CA ARG A 8 -21.50 5.25 -18.29
C ARG A 8 -22.82 6.01 -18.45
N ASP A 9 -23.72 5.53 -19.31
CA ASP A 9 -25.03 6.18 -19.52
C ASP A 9 -25.92 6.06 -18.29
N GLU A 10 -25.87 4.92 -17.59
CA GLU A 10 -26.56 4.74 -16.31
C GLU A 10 -25.92 5.59 -15.21
N ALA A 11 -24.58 5.62 -15.13
CA ALA A 11 -23.85 6.50 -14.23
C ALA A 11 -24.25 7.97 -14.39
N LEU A 12 -24.33 8.48 -15.63
CA LEU A 12 -24.77 9.85 -15.95
C LEU A 12 -26.20 10.15 -15.49
N LYS A 13 -27.10 9.16 -15.48
CA LYS A 13 -28.47 9.30 -14.97
C LYS A 13 -28.47 9.29 -13.44
N ILE A 14 -27.69 8.39 -12.82
CA ILE A 14 -27.59 8.27 -11.37
C ILE A 14 -27.08 9.57 -10.74
N ILE A 15 -26.01 10.16 -11.26
CA ILE A 15 -25.42 11.38 -10.67
C ILE A 15 -26.33 12.61 -10.78
N LYS A 16 -27.38 12.56 -11.61
CA LYS A 16 -28.39 13.61 -11.73
C LYS A 16 -29.61 13.36 -10.82
N ASN A 17 -29.72 12.18 -10.23
CA ASN A 17 -30.82 11.83 -9.36
C ASN A 17 -30.46 12.16 -7.89
N PRO A 18 -31.16 13.10 -7.24
CA PRO A 18 -30.90 13.45 -5.84
C PRO A 18 -31.20 12.32 -4.86
N GLU A 19 -31.93 11.27 -5.26
CA GLU A 19 -32.13 10.06 -4.46
C GLU A 19 -30.80 9.34 -4.18
N PHE A 20 -29.89 9.33 -5.16
CA PHE A 20 -28.58 8.65 -5.05
C PHE A 20 -27.43 9.62 -4.77
N LEU A 21 -27.58 10.90 -5.10
CA LEU A 21 -26.58 11.94 -4.84
C LEU A 21 -27.15 13.06 -3.96
N GLN A 22 -26.99 12.92 -2.65
CA GLN A 22 -27.42 13.93 -1.68
C GLN A 22 -26.32 14.22 -0.66
N GLY A 23 -26.18 15.48 -0.23
CA GLY A 23 -25.27 15.82 0.87
C GLY A 23 -23.80 15.51 0.59
N LYS A 24 -23.38 15.51 -0.69
CA LYS A 24 -22.05 15.06 -1.15
C LYS A 24 -21.79 13.57 -0.90
N ILE A 25 -22.83 12.75 -0.85
CA ILE A 25 -22.74 11.29 -0.76
C ILE A 25 -23.35 10.73 -2.04
N LEU A 26 -22.58 9.91 -2.77
CA LEU A 26 -23.11 9.08 -3.83
C LEU A 26 -23.36 7.69 -3.27
N ASP A 27 -24.63 7.35 -3.05
CA ASP A 27 -25.05 6.06 -2.51
C ASP A 27 -25.55 5.14 -3.62
N LEU A 28 -24.76 4.11 -3.93
CA LEU A 28 -25.09 3.07 -4.89
C LEU A 28 -25.51 1.76 -4.20
N SER A 29 -25.70 1.76 -2.88
CA SER A 29 -25.90 0.53 -2.09
C SER A 29 -27.19 -0.22 -2.41
N SER A 30 -28.21 0.47 -2.93
CA SER A 30 -29.50 -0.11 -3.32
C SER A 30 -29.49 -0.82 -4.67
N PHE A 31 -28.41 -0.68 -5.46
CA PHE A 31 -28.30 -1.32 -6.77
C PHE A 31 -27.82 -2.79 -6.66
N ASN A 32 -28.14 -3.57 -7.70
CA ASN A 32 -27.76 -4.99 -7.79
C ASN A 32 -26.84 -5.32 -8.98
N PHE A 33 -26.09 -4.33 -9.47
CA PHE A 33 -25.08 -4.58 -10.52
C PHE A 33 -23.85 -5.28 -9.93
N GLN A 34 -23.29 -6.19 -10.70
CA GLN A 34 -22.11 -6.98 -10.35
C GLN A 34 -20.82 -6.33 -10.85
N GLU A 35 -20.91 -5.44 -11.84
CA GLU A 35 -19.75 -4.73 -12.37
C GLU A 35 -20.05 -3.26 -12.58
N ILE A 36 -19.01 -2.44 -12.49
CA ILE A 36 -19.00 -1.07 -13.00
C ILE A 36 -18.11 -1.07 -14.23
N ALA A 37 -18.64 -0.61 -15.36
CA ALA A 37 -17.90 -0.59 -16.62
C ALA A 37 -16.68 0.35 -16.56
N ASP A 38 -15.74 0.10 -17.47
CA ASP A 38 -14.60 0.98 -17.68
C ASP A 38 -15.08 2.41 -17.95
N PHE A 39 -14.40 3.38 -17.36
CA PHE A 39 -14.70 4.82 -17.46
C PHE A 39 -16.13 5.24 -17.04
N ALA A 40 -16.91 4.40 -16.34
CA ALA A 40 -18.32 4.66 -16.06
C ALA A 40 -18.58 6.01 -15.37
N PHE A 41 -17.78 6.37 -14.38
CA PHE A 41 -17.81 7.66 -13.66
C PHE A 41 -16.58 8.54 -13.93
N SER A 42 -15.74 8.18 -14.90
CA SER A 42 -14.49 8.90 -15.18
C SER A 42 -14.75 10.36 -15.61
N GLY A 43 -13.99 11.29 -15.03
CA GLY A 43 -13.97 12.70 -15.41
C GLY A 43 -15.28 13.44 -15.16
N MET A 44 -16.14 12.96 -14.27
CA MET A 44 -17.44 13.56 -13.98
C MET A 44 -17.36 14.76 -13.01
N ASN A 45 -16.17 15.10 -12.51
CA ASN A 45 -15.94 16.15 -11.51
C ASN A 45 -16.81 15.97 -10.25
N LEU A 46 -17.00 14.72 -9.83
CA LEU A 46 -17.79 14.37 -8.65
C LEU A 46 -17.09 14.83 -7.37
N ALA A 47 -17.55 15.95 -6.82
CA ALA A 47 -17.09 16.50 -5.54
C ALA A 47 -17.87 15.92 -4.36
N ILE A 48 -17.62 14.64 -4.09
CA ILE A 48 -18.32 13.86 -3.05
C ILE A 48 -17.39 13.51 -1.89
N LYS A 49 -17.92 13.63 -0.68
CA LYS A 49 -17.23 13.19 0.53
C LYS A 49 -17.19 11.67 0.64
N LYS A 50 -18.19 10.99 0.08
CA LYS A 50 -18.36 9.54 0.26
C LYS A 50 -19.02 8.90 -0.95
N LEU A 51 -18.43 7.81 -1.41
CA LEU A 51 -18.99 6.87 -2.37
C LEU A 51 -19.33 5.57 -1.65
N ILE A 52 -20.57 5.10 -1.73
CA ILE A 52 -20.99 3.81 -1.15
C ILE A 52 -21.30 2.85 -2.29
N LEU A 53 -20.55 1.75 -2.37
CA LEU A 53 -20.71 0.74 -3.41
C LEU A 53 -21.62 -0.41 -2.94
N PRO A 54 -22.40 -1.05 -3.84
CA PRO A 54 -23.33 -2.09 -3.44
C PRO A 54 -22.65 -3.39 -3.05
N ASN A 55 -23.33 -4.18 -2.22
CA ASN A 55 -22.83 -5.47 -1.75
C ASN A 55 -22.75 -6.53 -2.86
N SER A 56 -23.48 -6.35 -3.96
CA SER A 56 -23.49 -7.23 -5.12
C SER A 56 -22.31 -7.01 -6.07
N LEU A 57 -21.58 -5.90 -5.91
CA LEU A 57 -20.47 -5.52 -6.77
C LEU A 57 -19.29 -6.48 -6.61
N LEU A 58 -18.82 -7.02 -7.73
CA LEU A 58 -17.68 -7.93 -7.83
C LEU A 58 -16.48 -7.24 -8.49
N LYS A 59 -16.71 -6.39 -9.50
CA LYS A 59 -15.64 -5.79 -10.31
C LYS A 59 -15.84 -4.30 -10.57
N ILE A 60 -14.75 -3.55 -10.45
CA ILE A 60 -14.66 -2.14 -10.82
C ILE A 60 -13.75 -2.03 -12.04
N GLY A 61 -14.29 -1.47 -13.12
CA GLY A 61 -13.64 -1.31 -14.41
C GLY A 61 -12.43 -0.36 -14.40
N GLU A 62 -11.67 -0.42 -15.49
CA GLU A 62 -10.52 0.45 -15.73
C GLU A 62 -10.94 1.92 -15.69
N SER A 63 -10.20 2.73 -14.94
CA SER A 63 -10.46 4.16 -14.77
C SER A 63 -11.89 4.51 -14.35
N ALA A 64 -12.66 3.57 -13.78
CA ALA A 64 -14.10 3.73 -13.57
C ALA A 64 -14.47 5.00 -12.78
N PHE A 65 -13.67 5.40 -11.80
CA PHE A 65 -13.85 6.60 -10.98
C PHE A 65 -12.69 7.61 -11.12
N MET A 66 -11.86 7.46 -12.15
CA MET A 66 -10.70 8.34 -12.39
C MET A 66 -11.11 9.81 -12.56
N LEU A 67 -10.25 10.75 -12.15
CA LEU A 67 -10.42 12.20 -12.35
C LEU A 67 -11.73 12.75 -11.72
N ASN A 68 -11.91 12.45 -10.43
CA ASN A 68 -13.01 12.99 -9.63
C ASN A 68 -12.45 13.67 -8.35
N LYS A 69 -13.32 13.94 -7.38
CA LYS A 69 -12.97 14.58 -6.10
C LYS A 69 -13.60 13.77 -4.95
N ILE A 70 -13.43 12.45 -5.01
CA ILE A 70 -13.96 11.49 -4.02
C ILE A 70 -13.02 11.48 -2.79
N GLU A 71 -13.56 11.69 -1.59
CA GLU A 71 -12.75 11.69 -0.34
C GLU A 71 -12.74 10.34 0.41
N GLU A 72 -13.81 9.55 0.29
CA GLU A 72 -13.98 8.25 0.96
C GLU A 72 -14.71 7.28 0.02
N VAL A 73 -14.26 6.02 0.00
CA VAL A 73 -14.94 4.92 -0.70
C VAL A 73 -15.28 3.83 0.31
N VAL A 74 -16.54 3.43 0.35
CA VAL A 74 -17.02 2.26 1.09
C VAL A 74 -17.30 1.16 0.08
N PHE A 75 -16.40 0.19 0.00
CA PHE A 75 -16.57 -0.99 -0.85
C PHE A 75 -17.64 -1.92 -0.30
N GLY A 76 -18.35 -2.60 -1.19
CA GLY A 76 -19.10 -3.79 -0.86
C GLY A 76 -18.15 -4.95 -0.48
N PRO A 77 -18.60 -5.89 0.39
CA PRO A 77 -17.75 -6.98 0.88
C PRO A 77 -17.37 -7.99 -0.20
N ASN A 78 -18.05 -7.99 -1.34
CA ASN A 78 -17.84 -8.94 -2.43
C ASN A 78 -16.96 -8.42 -3.56
N VAL A 79 -16.42 -7.20 -3.45
CA VAL A 79 -15.51 -6.66 -4.47
C VAL A 79 -14.25 -7.53 -4.52
N GLU A 80 -14.00 -8.11 -5.68
CA GLU A 80 -12.91 -9.04 -5.98
C GLU A 80 -11.85 -8.40 -6.87
N ILE A 81 -12.27 -7.56 -7.82
CA ILE A 81 -11.39 -6.98 -8.84
C ILE A 81 -11.58 -5.47 -8.88
N ILE A 82 -10.47 -4.73 -8.81
CA ILE A 82 -10.41 -3.30 -9.07
C ILE A 82 -9.32 -3.10 -10.12
N LEU A 83 -9.70 -2.71 -11.34
CA LEU A 83 -8.78 -2.61 -12.47
C LEU A 83 -7.89 -1.36 -12.43
N ASP A 84 -7.02 -1.26 -13.43
CA ASP A 84 -6.03 -0.20 -13.56
C ASP A 84 -6.68 1.19 -13.48
N SER A 85 -6.01 2.12 -12.80
CA SER A 85 -6.41 3.52 -12.61
C SER A 85 -7.83 3.75 -12.06
N ALA A 86 -8.52 2.72 -11.51
CA ALA A 86 -9.94 2.82 -11.19
C ALA A 86 -10.29 4.01 -10.27
N PHE A 87 -9.41 4.37 -9.35
CA PHE A 87 -9.57 5.51 -8.43
C PHE A 87 -8.45 6.55 -8.56
N GLU A 88 -7.72 6.57 -9.68
CA GLU A 88 -6.66 7.53 -9.92
C GLU A 88 -7.18 8.98 -9.93
N SER A 89 -6.37 9.93 -9.43
CA SER A 89 -6.68 11.37 -9.45
C SER A 89 -7.99 11.70 -8.73
N ASN A 90 -8.01 11.42 -7.42
CA ASN A 90 -9.11 11.70 -6.50
C ASN A 90 -8.58 12.40 -5.23
N LEU A 91 -9.40 12.50 -4.17
CA LEU A 91 -9.03 13.10 -2.89
C LEU A 91 -9.11 12.09 -1.74
N ILE A 92 -8.93 10.79 -2.04
CA ILE A 92 -9.13 9.72 -1.07
C ILE A 92 -8.07 9.85 0.03
N LYS A 93 -8.51 9.91 1.29
CA LYS A 93 -7.61 10.06 2.45
C LYS A 93 -7.35 8.75 3.19
N ASN A 94 -8.33 7.85 3.17
CA ASN A 94 -8.26 6.57 3.84
C ASN A 94 -8.87 5.51 2.94
N ILE A 95 -8.23 4.34 2.87
CA ILE A 95 -8.69 3.23 2.07
C ILE A 95 -8.71 1.95 2.90
N LYS A 96 -9.85 1.25 2.90
CA LYS A 96 -9.95 -0.12 3.40
C LYS A 96 -10.02 -1.05 2.20
N ILE A 97 -8.93 -1.76 1.93
CA ILE A 97 -8.87 -2.74 0.84
C ILE A 97 -9.86 -3.88 1.16
N PRO A 98 -10.76 -4.28 0.22
CA PRO A 98 -11.70 -5.39 0.45
C PRO A 98 -10.98 -6.73 0.61
N GLU A 99 -11.56 -7.65 1.38
CA GLU A 99 -10.95 -8.95 1.74
C GLU A 99 -10.66 -9.86 0.55
N LYS A 100 -11.39 -9.70 -0.55
CA LYS A 100 -11.19 -10.51 -1.76
C LYS A 100 -10.28 -9.87 -2.80
N VAL A 101 -9.86 -8.61 -2.60
CA VAL A 101 -8.95 -7.91 -3.52
C VAL A 101 -7.52 -8.34 -3.20
N THR A 102 -6.99 -9.25 -4.01
CA THR A 102 -5.65 -9.84 -3.82
C THR A 102 -4.57 -9.15 -4.64
N VAL A 103 -4.95 -8.35 -5.65
CA VAL A 103 -4.06 -7.60 -6.53
C VAL A 103 -4.46 -6.14 -6.55
N LEU A 104 -3.52 -5.26 -6.25
CA LEU A 104 -3.66 -3.82 -6.43
C LEU A 104 -3.06 -3.47 -7.79
N ASN A 105 -3.95 -3.13 -8.72
CA ASN A 105 -3.62 -2.92 -10.13
C ASN A 105 -2.86 -1.61 -10.37
N SER A 106 -2.37 -1.42 -11.61
CA SER A 106 -1.50 -0.30 -11.94
C SER A 106 -2.25 1.02 -11.72
N SER A 107 -1.61 1.99 -11.07
CA SER A 107 -2.18 3.31 -10.77
C SER A 107 -3.52 3.33 -10.03
N VAL A 108 -3.99 2.20 -9.46
CA VAL A 108 -5.37 2.04 -8.96
C VAL A 108 -5.78 3.10 -7.95
N PHE A 109 -4.86 3.57 -7.11
CA PHE A 109 -5.03 4.67 -6.14
C PHE A 109 -3.97 5.78 -6.30
N ALA A 110 -3.37 5.92 -7.49
CA ALA A 110 -2.41 6.99 -7.76
C ALA A 110 -3.04 8.38 -7.65
N ASN A 111 -2.23 9.42 -7.36
CA ASN A 111 -2.68 10.81 -7.30
C ASN A 111 -3.87 11.02 -6.35
N ASN A 112 -3.69 10.65 -5.09
CA ASN A 112 -4.70 10.77 -4.02
C ASN A 112 -4.12 11.47 -2.78
N GLN A 113 -4.81 11.44 -1.65
CA GLN A 113 -4.40 12.10 -0.40
C GLN A 113 -4.21 11.08 0.75
N ILE A 114 -3.85 9.83 0.44
CA ILE A 114 -3.74 8.78 1.45
C ILE A 114 -2.55 9.09 2.37
N GLU A 115 -2.82 9.24 3.67
CA GLU A 115 -1.79 9.56 4.67
C GLU A 115 -1.33 8.33 5.45
N ASN A 116 -2.25 7.41 5.74
CA ASN A 116 -1.99 6.19 6.48
C ASN A 116 -2.52 5.01 5.69
N LEU A 117 -1.64 4.05 5.41
CA LEU A 117 -1.97 2.90 4.59
C LEU A 117 -1.71 1.60 5.32
N VAL A 118 -2.69 0.72 5.33
CA VAL A 118 -2.53 -0.68 5.76
C VAL A 118 -2.67 -1.54 4.51
N ILE A 119 -1.64 -2.31 4.20
CA ILE A 119 -1.67 -3.39 3.22
C ILE A 119 -2.03 -4.68 3.98
N PRO A 120 -3.23 -5.23 3.79
CA PRO A 120 -3.67 -6.46 4.45
C PRO A 120 -2.88 -7.70 4.00
N GLU A 121 -2.98 -8.76 4.79
CA GLU A 121 -2.23 -10.01 4.53
C GLU A 121 -2.68 -10.77 3.27
N TRP A 122 -3.92 -10.54 2.81
CA TRP A 122 -4.47 -11.19 1.61
C TRP A 122 -4.04 -10.52 0.30
N VAL A 123 -3.40 -9.34 0.37
CA VAL A 123 -2.83 -8.69 -0.82
C VAL A 123 -1.52 -9.37 -1.18
N SER A 124 -1.52 -10.02 -2.34
CA SER A 124 -0.39 -10.79 -2.87
C SER A 124 0.48 -9.99 -3.84
N GLN A 125 -0.07 -8.95 -4.47
CA GLN A 125 0.62 -8.16 -5.47
C GLN A 125 0.21 -6.68 -5.44
N ILE A 126 1.21 -5.80 -5.53
CA ILE A 126 1.06 -4.36 -5.77
C ILE A 126 1.81 -4.04 -7.06
N LYS A 127 1.08 -3.53 -8.06
CA LYS A 127 1.65 -3.20 -9.38
C LYS A 127 2.28 -1.80 -9.40
N SER A 128 2.88 -1.45 -10.54
CA SER A 128 3.50 -0.15 -10.76
C SER A 128 2.52 0.98 -10.48
N ASP A 129 3.00 2.02 -9.80
CA ASP A 129 2.29 3.25 -9.51
C ASP A 129 0.98 3.10 -8.71
N SER A 130 0.63 1.92 -8.18
CA SER A 130 -0.65 1.67 -7.50
C SER A 130 -1.02 2.71 -6.44
N PHE A 131 -0.03 3.28 -5.75
CA PHE A 131 -0.17 4.36 -4.77
C PHE A 131 0.75 5.55 -5.06
N ALA A 132 1.16 5.75 -6.31
CA ALA A 132 2.00 6.87 -6.70
C ALA A 132 1.39 8.22 -6.27
N ASP A 133 2.25 9.17 -5.92
CA ASP A 133 1.88 10.57 -5.65
C ASP A 133 0.70 10.70 -4.65
N ASN A 134 0.87 10.05 -3.50
CA ASN A 134 0.02 10.20 -2.33
C ASN A 134 0.75 10.98 -1.22
N ALA A 135 0.14 11.09 -0.05
CA ALA A 135 0.71 11.76 1.12
C ALA A 135 1.12 10.75 2.20
N ILE A 136 1.54 9.54 1.83
CA ILE A 136 1.72 8.43 2.78
C ILE A 136 2.83 8.77 3.79
N GLN A 137 2.43 8.96 5.04
CA GLN A 137 3.33 9.22 6.18
C GLN A 137 3.63 7.95 6.96
N THR A 138 2.63 7.05 7.07
CA THR A 138 2.81 5.75 7.71
C THR A 138 2.25 4.65 6.84
N ILE A 139 2.99 3.54 6.74
CA ILE A 139 2.53 2.35 6.05
C ILE A 139 2.76 1.09 6.88
N LYS A 140 1.76 0.22 6.92
CA LYS A 140 1.81 -1.07 7.59
C LYS A 140 1.55 -2.18 6.58
N PHE A 141 2.52 -3.07 6.40
CA PHE A 141 2.33 -4.34 5.70
C PHE A 141 1.99 -5.41 6.74
N ASN A 142 0.79 -5.99 6.67
CA ASN A 142 0.39 -7.09 7.56
C ASN A 142 1.01 -8.45 7.17
N SER A 143 1.77 -8.51 6.06
CA SER A 143 2.52 -9.67 5.59
C SER A 143 3.74 -9.22 4.79
N ASN A 144 4.81 -10.01 4.82
CA ASN A 144 5.98 -9.85 3.96
C ASN A 144 5.96 -10.79 2.76
N LYS A 145 4.91 -11.61 2.59
CA LYS A 145 4.70 -12.48 1.42
C LYS A 145 3.93 -11.72 0.34
N ILE A 146 4.57 -10.70 -0.22
CA ILE A 146 3.94 -9.78 -1.15
C ILE A 146 4.91 -9.40 -2.28
N ASN A 147 4.43 -9.44 -3.52
CA ASN A 147 5.19 -8.92 -4.65
C ASN A 147 4.88 -7.44 -4.82
N VAL A 148 5.90 -6.59 -4.75
CA VAL A 148 5.76 -5.13 -4.88
C VAL A 148 6.58 -4.65 -6.06
N ASP A 149 5.95 -3.92 -6.96
CA ASP A 149 6.67 -3.27 -8.05
C ASP A 149 7.49 -2.07 -7.53
N ILE A 150 8.65 -1.82 -8.15
CA ILE A 150 9.60 -0.80 -7.68
C ILE A 150 9.08 0.64 -7.79
N TYR A 151 7.98 0.87 -8.53
CA TYR A 151 7.35 2.19 -8.63
C TYR A 151 6.00 2.27 -7.91
N SER A 152 5.58 1.21 -7.21
CA SER A 152 4.25 1.15 -6.56
C SER A 152 3.94 2.34 -5.65
N PHE A 153 4.95 2.96 -5.02
CA PHE A 153 4.78 4.07 -4.08
C PHE A 153 5.64 5.30 -4.43
N VAL A 154 6.03 5.47 -5.70
CA VAL A 154 6.78 6.65 -6.14
C VAL A 154 6.06 7.95 -5.73
N GLY A 155 6.81 9.01 -5.40
CA GLY A 155 6.22 10.28 -4.94
C GLY A 155 5.75 10.28 -3.48
N ASN A 156 5.84 9.16 -2.76
CA ASN A 156 5.62 9.10 -1.32
C ASN A 156 6.93 9.13 -0.53
N SER A 157 6.88 9.70 0.68
CA SER A 157 8.01 9.78 1.60
C SER A 157 7.57 9.44 3.03
N PRO A 158 7.33 8.15 3.34
CA PRO A 158 6.84 7.72 4.65
C PRO A 158 7.88 7.98 5.74
N LYS A 159 7.40 8.44 6.89
CA LYS A 159 8.20 8.57 8.13
C LYS A 159 8.37 7.23 8.83
N LYS A 160 7.35 6.37 8.72
CA LYS A 160 7.31 5.10 9.43
C LYS A 160 6.79 3.98 8.54
N ILE A 161 7.48 2.84 8.59
CA ILE A 161 7.02 1.59 7.99
C ILE A 161 7.06 0.46 9.01
N ASP A 162 5.94 -0.27 9.11
CA ASP A 162 5.80 -1.50 9.89
C ASP A 162 5.61 -2.68 8.93
N ILE A 163 6.47 -3.69 8.99
CA ILE A 163 6.37 -4.89 8.16
C ILE A 163 6.22 -6.10 9.07
N PHE A 164 5.07 -6.76 8.97
CA PHE A 164 4.79 -8.01 9.65
C PHE A 164 5.19 -9.18 8.77
N GLY A 165 5.80 -10.21 9.34
CA GLY A 165 6.12 -11.41 8.59
C GLY A 165 7.14 -12.31 9.27
N GLU A 166 7.65 -13.26 8.51
CA GLU A 166 8.71 -14.15 8.97
C GLU A 166 10.07 -13.58 8.58
N PHE A 167 10.92 -13.35 9.58
CA PHE A 167 12.27 -12.81 9.38
C PHE A 167 13.30 -13.77 9.95
N SER A 168 14.37 -14.00 9.19
CA SER A 168 15.55 -14.72 9.67
C SER A 168 16.68 -13.71 9.88
N PHE A 169 17.08 -13.52 11.14
CA PHE A 169 18.20 -12.66 11.49
C PHE A 169 19.43 -13.51 11.80
N LYS A 170 20.59 -13.11 11.28
CA LYS A 170 21.88 -13.76 11.57
C LYS A 170 22.86 -12.75 12.15
N ASN A 171 23.66 -13.19 13.12
CA ASN A 171 24.93 -12.57 13.48
C ASN A 171 26.04 -13.60 13.23
N GLU A 172 26.95 -13.29 12.31
CA GLU A 172 27.87 -14.26 11.73
C GLU A 172 27.11 -15.50 11.21
N SER A 173 27.32 -16.68 11.80
CA SER A 173 26.62 -17.92 11.44
C SER A 173 25.46 -18.28 12.39
N LYS A 174 25.19 -17.47 13.42
CA LYS A 174 24.18 -17.78 14.44
C LYS A 174 22.85 -17.12 14.12
N LEU A 175 21.78 -17.93 14.06
CA LEU A 175 20.41 -17.45 13.95
C LEU A 175 19.96 -16.77 15.25
N LEU A 176 19.23 -15.68 15.10
CA LEU A 176 18.65 -14.88 16.17
C LEU A 176 17.14 -14.73 15.95
N ASN A 177 16.37 -14.91 17.02
CA ASN A 177 14.93 -14.71 17.01
C ASN A 177 14.61 -13.43 17.77
N PHE A 178 13.82 -12.55 17.17
CA PHE A 178 13.32 -11.33 17.77
C PHE A 178 11.84 -11.20 17.48
N TYR A 179 11.07 -10.75 18.46
CA TYR A 179 9.70 -10.31 18.23
C TYR A 179 9.68 -9.13 17.24
N LYS A 180 10.60 -8.19 17.45
CA LYS A 180 10.66 -6.95 16.68
C LYS A 180 12.09 -6.45 16.57
N VAL A 181 12.47 -6.01 15.37
CA VAL A 181 13.69 -5.24 15.13
C VAL A 181 13.28 -3.84 14.66
N LYS A 182 13.60 -2.83 15.47
CA LYS A 182 13.37 -1.42 15.18
C LYS A 182 14.66 -0.77 14.70
N PHE A 183 14.61 -0.11 13.55
CA PHE A 183 15.64 0.78 13.07
C PHE A 183 15.18 2.23 13.29
N ASP A 184 15.90 2.98 14.13
CA ASP A 184 15.61 4.38 14.48
C ASP A 184 16.64 5.30 13.83
N PHE A 185 16.16 6.25 13.04
CA PHE A 185 16.99 7.17 12.24
C PHE A 185 17.07 8.60 12.82
N PHE A 186 16.42 8.88 13.96
CA PHE A 186 16.24 10.24 14.48
C PHE A 186 17.18 10.61 15.62
N LYS A 187 17.67 9.64 16.41
CA LYS A 187 18.49 9.96 17.59
C LYS A 187 19.95 10.25 17.25
N ASN A 188 20.43 11.44 17.66
CA ASN A 188 21.85 11.75 17.73
C ASN A 188 22.56 10.76 18.67
N PHE A 189 23.58 10.11 18.12
CA PHE A 189 24.45 9.17 18.83
C PHE A 189 25.23 9.89 19.92
N ASP A 190 24.98 9.54 21.18
CA ASP A 190 26.01 9.51 22.21
C ASP A 190 25.93 8.13 22.88
N LYS A 191 26.88 7.26 22.48
CA LYS A 191 27.14 5.87 22.93
C LYS A 191 26.35 4.78 22.18
N PHE A 192 27.05 4.03 21.33
CA PHE A 192 27.27 2.57 21.42
C PHE A 192 28.05 2.10 20.18
N GLU A 193 29.30 1.68 20.35
CA GLU A 193 30.01 0.84 19.36
C GLU A 193 29.39 -0.56 19.40
N ASN A 194 28.48 -0.85 18.47
CA ASN A 194 27.91 -2.17 18.32
C ASN A 194 28.28 -2.69 16.93
N ASN A 195 29.30 -3.56 16.87
CA ASN A 195 29.75 -4.28 15.68
C ASN A 195 28.76 -5.40 15.30
N PHE A 196 27.46 -5.12 15.20
CA PHE A 196 26.45 -6.09 14.79
C PHE A 196 26.10 -5.90 13.32
N LYS A 197 26.48 -6.86 12.47
CA LYS A 197 25.95 -6.96 11.11
C LYS A 197 24.66 -7.78 11.17
N ILE A 198 23.51 -7.15 10.93
CA ILE A 198 22.24 -7.85 10.75
C ILE A 198 21.94 -7.95 9.27
N ILE A 199 21.74 -9.20 8.85
CA ILE A 199 21.36 -9.54 7.49
C ILE A 199 19.87 -9.91 7.52
N VAL A 200 19.06 -9.26 6.67
CA VAL A 200 17.64 -9.61 6.47
C VAL A 200 17.51 -10.26 5.10
N GLU A 201 17.46 -11.59 5.07
CA GLU A 201 17.32 -12.38 3.84
C GLU A 201 15.86 -12.53 3.41
N ASN A 202 15.30 -11.50 2.79
CA ASN A 202 13.95 -11.56 2.24
C ASN A 202 13.80 -10.70 0.96
N PHE A 203 13.50 -11.37 -0.17
CA PHE A 203 13.41 -10.75 -1.49
C PHE A 203 12.22 -9.78 -1.57
N GLU A 204 11.08 -10.20 -1.07
CA GLU A 204 9.83 -9.43 -1.04
C GLU A 204 9.98 -8.15 -0.21
N VAL A 205 10.68 -8.22 0.92
CA VAL A 205 11.02 -7.06 1.76
C VAL A 205 11.93 -6.09 1.01
N SER A 206 12.88 -6.59 0.20
CA SER A 206 13.72 -5.72 -0.63
C SER A 206 12.90 -4.96 -1.67
N GLN A 207 11.85 -5.58 -2.24
CA GLN A 207 10.94 -4.92 -3.16
C GLN A 207 10.14 -3.79 -2.48
N ILE A 208 9.63 -4.05 -1.27
CA ILE A 208 9.01 -3.00 -0.44
C ILE A 208 9.97 -1.82 -0.27
N PHE A 209 11.24 -2.08 0.05
CA PHE A 209 12.20 -0.99 0.26
C PHE A 209 12.55 -0.22 -1.01
N LEU A 210 12.60 -0.89 -2.16
CA LEU A 210 12.88 -0.23 -3.45
C LEU A 210 11.70 0.60 -3.97
N SER A 211 10.50 0.41 -3.41
CA SER A 211 9.27 1.05 -3.89
C SER A 211 9.02 2.49 -3.40
N PHE A 212 9.84 3.01 -2.47
CA PHE A 212 9.70 4.35 -1.88
C PHE A 212 10.95 5.22 -2.06
N ASN A 213 10.77 6.53 -1.91
CA ASN A 213 11.84 7.47 -1.64
C ASN A 213 11.96 7.73 -0.12
N TRP A 214 13.14 7.55 0.46
CA TRP A 214 13.33 7.51 1.93
C TRP A 214 13.76 8.83 2.56
N GLU A 215 13.49 9.97 1.91
CA GLU A 215 13.95 11.29 2.37
C GLU A 215 13.50 11.64 3.80
N ASN A 216 12.27 11.28 4.15
CA ASN A 216 11.65 11.59 5.45
C ASN A 216 11.65 10.43 6.45
N LEU A 217 12.30 9.31 6.13
CA LEU A 217 12.24 8.11 6.96
C LEU A 217 12.78 8.36 8.37
N GLU A 218 12.01 7.95 9.38
CA GLU A 218 12.34 8.05 10.80
C GLU A 218 12.42 6.68 11.45
N THR A 219 11.60 5.71 11.03
CA THR A 219 11.58 4.37 11.64
C THR A 219 11.16 3.26 10.67
N ILE A 220 11.86 2.13 10.74
CA ILE A 220 11.43 0.84 10.17
C ILE A 220 11.24 -0.14 11.33
N ASN A 221 10.11 -0.84 11.37
CA ASN A 221 9.92 -1.98 12.26
C ASN A 221 9.69 -3.25 11.44
N LEU A 222 10.52 -4.26 11.70
CA LEU A 222 10.31 -5.63 11.24
C LEU A 222 9.74 -6.42 12.41
N ILE A 223 8.54 -6.99 12.25
CA ILE A 223 7.75 -7.58 13.34
C ILE A 223 7.46 -9.05 13.01
N SER A 224 7.95 -9.96 13.84
CA SER A 224 7.78 -11.41 13.74
C SER A 224 6.74 -11.88 14.77
N PRO A 225 5.45 -12.02 14.40
CA PRO A 225 4.39 -12.28 15.37
C PRO A 225 4.49 -13.65 16.05
N HIS A 226 5.23 -14.59 15.47
CA HIS A 226 5.47 -15.91 16.05
C HIS A 226 6.43 -15.89 17.23
N PHE A 227 7.26 -14.84 17.34
CA PHE A 227 8.23 -14.66 18.42
C PHE A 227 7.74 -13.67 19.49
N GLN A 228 6.44 -13.56 19.77
CA GLN A 228 5.86 -12.60 20.73
C GLN A 228 6.47 -12.63 22.15
N THR A 229 7.07 -13.76 22.56
CA THR A 229 7.75 -13.89 23.86
C THR A 229 9.23 -13.51 23.82
N GLU A 230 9.79 -13.27 22.64
CA GLU A 230 11.19 -12.87 22.44
C GLU A 230 11.37 -11.35 22.62
N LYS A 231 12.64 -10.93 22.71
CA LYS A 231 13.01 -9.54 22.94
C LYS A 231 12.76 -8.65 21.71
N GLU A 232 12.56 -7.35 21.97
CA GLU A 232 12.71 -6.31 20.96
C GLU A 232 14.19 -5.89 20.86
N LEU A 233 14.66 -5.65 19.64
CA LEU A 233 15.97 -5.08 19.36
C LEU A 233 15.80 -3.70 18.74
N GLU A 234 16.49 -2.69 19.29
CA GLU A 234 16.52 -1.33 18.73
C GLU A 234 17.92 -1.02 18.21
N ILE A 235 17.98 -0.52 16.98
CA ILE A 235 19.21 -0.21 16.24
C ILE A 235 19.14 1.25 15.83
N PHE A 236 20.12 2.03 16.27
CA PHE A 236 20.24 3.45 15.91
C PHE A 236 21.09 3.58 14.66
N ILE A 237 20.61 4.34 13.67
CA ILE A 237 21.31 4.56 12.40
C ILE A 237 21.58 6.06 12.22
N ASN A 238 22.84 6.42 11.99
CA ASN A 238 23.23 7.79 11.66
C ASN A 238 22.91 8.12 10.19
N LYS A 239 21.97 9.03 9.95
CA LYS A 239 21.57 9.50 8.60
C LYS A 239 22.74 10.04 7.76
N SER A 240 23.77 10.65 8.35
CA SER A 240 24.91 11.17 7.58
C SER A 240 25.86 10.09 7.05
N LYS A 241 25.75 8.86 7.57
CA LYS A 241 26.44 7.67 7.06
C LYS A 241 25.57 6.85 6.11
N ILE A 242 24.32 7.27 5.88
CA ILE A 242 23.44 6.65 4.89
C ILE A 242 23.77 7.29 3.55
N ASP A 243 24.66 6.66 2.80
CA ASP A 243 25.00 7.11 1.45
C ASP A 243 23.88 6.71 0.48
N LYS A 244 22.80 7.51 0.41
CA LYS A 244 21.54 7.35 -0.38
C LYS A 244 20.84 5.98 -0.38
N ASN A 245 21.40 4.95 0.22
CA ASN A 245 20.99 3.56 0.05
C ASN A 245 21.12 2.82 1.39
N LEU A 246 19.98 2.40 1.91
CA LEU A 246 19.81 1.57 3.12
C LEU A 246 19.85 0.09 2.70
N HIS A 247 20.50 -0.81 3.45
CA HIS A 247 20.75 -2.20 3.02
C HIS A 247 19.91 -3.26 3.75
N PHE A 248 19.26 -4.12 2.96
CA PHE A 248 18.58 -5.37 3.34
C PHE A 248 18.97 -6.44 2.29
N GLU A 249 19.16 -7.71 2.67
CA GLU A 249 19.93 -8.68 1.85
C GLU A 249 19.08 -9.90 1.44
N GLY A 250 18.08 -9.79 0.55
CA GLY A 250 17.29 -10.94 0.06
C GLY A 250 18.02 -11.82 -0.98
N SER A 251 17.72 -13.13 -1.02
CA SER A 251 18.25 -14.06 -2.05
C SER A 251 17.26 -14.23 -3.22
N GLY A 252 17.74 -14.09 -4.46
CA GLY A 252 16.98 -14.18 -5.72
C GLY A 252 17.88 -14.28 -6.97
N PRO A 253 17.32 -14.42 -8.19
CA PRO A 253 18.07 -14.67 -9.44
C PRO A 253 19.13 -13.61 -9.78
N ASP A 254 20.23 -14.04 -10.41
CA ASP A 254 21.49 -13.30 -10.56
C ASP A 254 21.41 -11.89 -11.19
N PHE A 255 20.38 -11.58 -11.98
CA PHE A 255 20.21 -10.26 -12.61
C PHE A 255 19.56 -9.20 -11.70
N LEU A 256 19.07 -9.59 -10.51
CA LEU A 256 18.55 -8.69 -9.48
C LEU A 256 19.49 -8.55 -8.27
N LYS A 257 20.65 -9.22 -8.30
CA LYS A 257 21.68 -9.07 -7.28
C LYS A 257 22.31 -7.68 -7.36
N LYS A 258 21.81 -6.74 -6.56
CA LYS A 258 22.52 -5.49 -6.27
C LYS A 258 23.31 -5.64 -4.97
N THR A 259 24.62 -5.44 -5.07
CA THR A 259 25.50 -5.31 -3.92
C THR A 259 25.46 -3.86 -3.45
N LEU A 260 25.25 -3.63 -2.16
CA LEU A 260 25.46 -2.33 -1.55
C LEU A 260 26.37 -2.51 -0.34
N LYS A 261 27.51 -1.82 -0.35
CA LYS A 261 28.59 -1.98 0.61
C LYS A 261 28.68 -0.69 1.44
N ILE A 262 28.69 -0.81 2.77
CA ILE A 262 28.98 0.32 3.66
C ILE A 262 30.31 0.01 4.35
N CYS A 263 31.25 0.93 4.20
CA CYS A 263 32.45 1.05 5.01
C CYS A 263 32.20 2.11 6.08
#